data_AF-S7NC36-F1
#
_entry.id   AF-S7NC36-F1
#
_cell.length_a   1.000
_cell.length_b   1.000
_cell.length_c   1.000
_cell.angle_alpha   90.00
_cell.angle_beta   90.00
_cell.angle_gamma   90.00
#
_symmetry.space_group_name_H-M   'P 1'
#
loop_
_entity.id
_entity.type
_entity.pdbx_description
1 polymer ?
#
loop_
_entity_poly.entity_id
_entity_poly.type
_entity_poly.pdbx_seq_one_letter_code
_entity_poly.pdbx_strand_id
1 'polypeptide(L)'
;MGVTCVSQMPVAEGKSVQQTVELLTRKLEVLGAEKQGTFCVDCETYHTAASTLGSQGQTGKLMYVMHNSEYPLSCFALFENGPCLIADTNFDVLMVKLKGFFQSAKASKIETRGTRYQYCDFLVKVGTVTMGPSARGISVEGPYGPADTMVQYMELFNKICKQQQVPVAGIR
;
A
#
# COMPACT_ATOMS: atom_id res chain seq x y z
N MET A 1 -16.02 -2.88 -12.09
CA MET A 1 -15.17 -3.58 -11.11
C MET A 1 -13.78 -3.61 -11.70
N GLY A 2 -12.91 -2.70 -11.30
CA GLY A 2 -11.51 -2.74 -11.71
C GLY A 2 -10.76 -3.77 -10.86
N VAL A 3 -9.79 -4.45 -11.45
CA VAL A 3 -8.76 -5.18 -10.69
C VAL A 3 -7.80 -4.15 -10.06
N THR A 4 -7.21 -4.46 -8.91
CA THR A 4 -6.12 -3.66 -8.33
C THR A 4 -5.12 -4.64 -7.74
N CYS A 5 -3.85 -4.31 -7.86
CA CYS A 5 -2.74 -5.08 -7.36
C CYS A 5 -1.81 -4.15 -6.61
N VAL A 6 -1.06 -4.71 -5.68
CA VAL A 6 -0.03 -4.01 -4.92
C VAL A 6 1.20 -4.90 -5.00
N SER A 7 2.34 -4.33 -5.34
CA SER A 7 3.59 -5.06 -5.42
C SER A 7 4.72 -4.25 -4.81
N GLN A 8 5.43 -4.86 -3.87
CA GLN A 8 6.61 -4.27 -3.23
C GLN A 8 7.80 -4.35 -4.18
N MET A 9 8.32 -3.20 -4.62
CA MET A 9 9.57 -3.21 -5.39
C MET A 9 10.79 -3.39 -4.49
N PRO A 10 11.72 -4.29 -4.84
CA PRO A 10 12.98 -4.42 -4.15
C PRO A 10 13.83 -3.17 -4.37
N VAL A 11 14.56 -2.77 -3.32
CA VAL A 11 15.58 -1.74 -3.42
C VAL A 11 16.82 -2.40 -4.02
N ALA A 12 17.30 -1.89 -5.16
CA ALA A 12 18.52 -2.40 -5.77
C ALA A 12 19.75 -2.16 -4.88
N GLU A 13 20.73 -3.07 -4.93
CA GLU A 13 21.97 -2.93 -4.15
C GLU A 13 22.63 -1.57 -4.38
N GLY A 14 23.04 -0.92 -3.27
CA GLY A 14 23.66 0.40 -3.28
C GLY A 14 22.72 1.58 -3.50
N LYS A 15 21.40 1.36 -3.64
CA LYS A 15 20.41 2.44 -3.78
C LYS A 15 19.58 2.63 -2.51
N SER A 16 19.11 3.85 -2.29
CA SER A 16 18.10 4.14 -1.27
C SER A 16 16.68 3.89 -1.80
N VAL A 17 15.71 3.80 -0.89
CA VAL A 17 14.29 3.72 -1.25
C VAL A 17 13.86 4.94 -2.07
N GLN A 18 14.30 6.15 -1.66
CA GLN A 18 14.03 7.39 -2.38
C GLN A 18 14.59 7.38 -3.80
N GLN A 19 15.84 6.93 -3.99
CA GLN A 19 16.43 6.80 -5.32
C GLN A 19 15.66 5.82 -6.20
N THR A 20 15.10 4.75 -5.61
CA THR A 20 14.28 3.78 -6.34
C THR A 20 12.93 4.39 -6.74
N VAL A 21 12.30 5.17 -5.86
CA VAL A 21 11.05 5.92 -6.15
C VAL A 21 11.26 6.95 -7.25
N GLU A 22 12.36 7.72 -7.20
CA GLU A 22 12.72 8.71 -8.22
C GLU A 22 12.97 8.03 -9.59
N LEU A 23 13.66 6.89 -9.60
CA LEU A 23 13.91 6.12 -10.82
C LEU A 23 12.60 5.64 -11.45
N LEU A 24 11.67 5.13 -10.65
CA LEU A 24 10.36 4.67 -11.14
C LEU A 24 9.50 5.83 -11.63
N THR A 25 9.50 6.94 -10.90
CA THR A 25 8.83 8.19 -11.30
C THR A 25 9.32 8.65 -12.68
N ARG A 26 10.64 8.79 -12.85
CA ARG A 26 11.22 9.20 -14.14
C ARG A 26 10.83 8.26 -15.28
N LYS A 27 10.77 6.96 -15.02
CA LYS A 27 10.37 5.97 -16.05
C LYS A 27 8.92 6.10 -16.45
N LEU A 28 8.02 6.32 -15.49
CA LEU A 28 6.62 6.56 -15.79
C LEU A 28 6.47 7.80 -16.67
N GLU A 29 7.15 8.89 -16.32
CA GLU A 29 7.16 10.12 -17.12
C GLU A 29 7.72 9.89 -18.54
N VAL A 30 8.83 9.14 -18.69
CA VAL A 30 9.40 8.77 -20.00
C VAL A 30 8.46 7.89 -20.82
N LEU A 31 7.67 7.03 -20.17
CA LEU A 31 6.64 6.23 -20.83
C LEU A 31 5.45 7.09 -21.27
N GLY A 32 5.34 8.35 -20.84
CA GLY A 32 4.22 9.25 -21.15
C GLY A 32 3.12 9.23 -20.10
N ALA A 33 3.40 8.74 -18.88
CA ALA A 33 2.47 8.85 -17.77
C ALA A 33 2.43 10.29 -17.25
N GLU A 34 1.22 10.79 -17.01
CA GLU A 34 0.98 12.14 -16.51
C GLU A 34 0.73 12.12 -15.00
N LYS A 35 1.31 13.08 -14.27
CA LYS A 35 1.09 13.23 -12.83
C LYS A 35 -0.31 13.77 -12.56
N GLN A 36 -1.09 13.04 -11.77
CA GLN A 36 -2.49 13.38 -11.44
C GLN A 36 -2.69 13.82 -9.98
N GLY A 37 -1.69 13.68 -9.12
CA GLY A 37 -1.77 14.13 -7.73
C GLY A 37 -0.92 13.31 -6.78
N THR A 38 -1.25 13.35 -5.50
CA THR A 38 -0.62 12.57 -4.44
C THR A 38 -1.65 11.72 -3.71
N PHE A 39 -1.18 10.68 -3.02
CA PHE A 39 -2.03 9.84 -2.18
C PHE A 39 -1.33 9.54 -0.85
N CYS A 40 -2.13 9.26 0.16
CA CYS A 40 -1.71 8.79 1.47
C CYS A 40 -2.61 7.64 1.90
N VAL A 41 -2.04 6.53 2.35
CA VAL A 41 -2.74 5.44 3.00
C VAL A 41 -2.14 5.22 4.38
N ASP A 42 -2.93 5.45 5.41
CA ASP A 42 -2.56 5.19 6.79
C ASP A 42 -3.16 3.86 7.23
N CYS A 43 -2.42 3.05 7.96
CA CYS A 43 -2.89 1.79 8.53
C CYS A 43 -2.50 1.71 10.00
N GLU A 44 -3.52 1.63 10.86
CA GLU A 44 -3.37 1.37 12.29
C GLU A 44 -3.64 -0.09 12.58
N THR A 45 -2.73 -0.72 13.33
CA THR A 45 -2.88 -2.11 13.76
C THR A 45 -3.39 -2.15 15.20
N TYR A 46 -4.41 -2.98 15.44
CA TYR A 46 -4.98 -3.25 16.75
C TYR A 46 -4.83 -4.73 17.09
N HIS A 47 -4.40 -5.03 18.31
CA HIS A 47 -4.40 -6.38 18.87
C HIS A 47 -5.61 -6.61 19.76
N THR A 48 -6.22 -7.79 19.67
CA THR A 48 -7.25 -8.20 20.63
C THR A 48 -6.64 -8.34 22.03
N ALA A 49 -7.26 -7.70 23.02
CA ALA A 49 -6.81 -7.73 24.41
C ALA A 49 -6.88 -9.17 24.97
N ALA A 50 -5.85 -9.59 25.71
CA ALA A 50 -5.75 -10.93 26.28
C ALA A 50 -6.97 -11.33 27.15
N SER A 51 -7.63 -10.36 27.81
CA SER A 51 -8.86 -10.57 28.59
C SER A 51 -10.06 -11.06 27.78
N THR A 52 -9.99 -10.97 26.44
CA THR A 52 -11.05 -11.42 25.53
C THR A 52 -10.79 -12.81 24.94
N LEU A 53 -9.56 -13.32 25.06
CA LEU A 53 -9.19 -14.68 24.65
C LEU A 53 -9.42 -15.65 25.82
N GLY A 54 -10.52 -16.41 25.76
CA GLY A 54 -10.92 -17.39 26.78
C GLY A 54 -10.02 -18.63 26.95
N SER A 55 -8.79 -18.63 26.42
CA SER A 55 -7.88 -19.77 26.54
C SER A 55 -6.42 -19.33 26.52
N GLN A 56 -5.66 -19.68 27.56
CA GLN A 56 -4.20 -19.53 27.61
C GLN A 56 -3.57 -20.23 26.39
N GLY A 57 -2.97 -19.46 25.48
CA GLY A 57 -2.16 -20.00 24.38
C GLY A 57 -2.53 -19.57 22.96
N GLN A 58 -3.64 -18.85 22.73
CA GLN A 58 -3.93 -18.30 21.41
C GLN A 58 -3.25 -16.94 21.20
N THR A 59 -2.49 -16.81 20.12
CA THR A 59 -1.99 -15.51 19.63
C THR A 59 -3.19 -14.64 19.27
N GLY A 60 -3.29 -13.45 19.86
CA GLY A 60 -4.39 -12.52 19.60
C GLY A 60 -4.49 -12.18 18.11
N LYS A 61 -5.73 -12.14 17.58
CA LYS A 61 -5.98 -11.77 16.18
C LYS A 61 -5.72 -10.29 15.98
N LEU A 62 -5.23 -9.93 14.80
CA LEU A 62 -5.00 -8.53 14.44
C LEU A 62 -6.21 -7.94 13.71
N MET A 63 -6.43 -6.66 13.94
CA MET A 63 -7.33 -5.83 13.15
C MET A 63 -6.55 -4.68 12.55
N TYR A 64 -6.72 -4.45 11.24
CA TYR A 64 -6.11 -3.36 10.51
C TYR A 64 -7.17 -2.34 10.17
N VAL A 65 -6.94 -1.08 10.53
CA VAL A 65 -7.83 0.04 10.23
C VAL A 65 -7.10 0.98 9.28
N MET A 66 -7.63 1.11 8.07
CA MET A 66 -6.98 1.83 6.97
C MET A 66 -7.77 3.08 6.58
N HIS A 67 -7.05 4.17 6.36
CA HIS A 67 -7.56 5.43 5.85
C HIS A 67 -6.85 5.77 4.55
N ASN A 68 -7.60 6.12 3.51
CA ASN A 68 -7.05 6.49 2.22
C ASN A 68 -7.47 7.93 1.90
N SER A 69 -6.52 8.80 1.60
CA SER A 69 -6.77 10.21 1.25
C SER A 69 -7.70 10.38 0.04
N GLU A 70 -7.77 9.38 -0.84
CA GLU A 70 -8.69 9.38 -1.99
C GLU A 70 -10.13 8.98 -1.62
N TYR A 71 -10.33 8.39 -0.44
CA TYR A 71 -11.63 8.07 0.14
C TYR A 71 -11.75 8.70 1.54
N PRO A 72 -11.73 10.04 1.65
CA PRO A 72 -11.56 10.73 2.93
C PRO A 72 -12.74 10.54 3.91
N LEU A 73 -13.88 10.06 3.42
CA LEU A 73 -15.07 9.78 4.22
C LEU A 73 -15.21 8.30 4.59
N SER A 74 -14.24 7.47 4.22
CA SER A 74 -14.28 6.03 4.43
C SER A 74 -13.10 5.54 5.25
N CYS A 75 -13.41 4.59 6.13
CA CYS A 75 -12.46 3.80 6.88
C CYS A 75 -12.64 2.33 6.47
N PHE A 76 -11.52 1.62 6.25
CA PHE A 76 -11.51 0.22 5.85
C PHE A 76 -10.94 -0.61 6.98
N ALA A 77 -11.74 -1.49 7.57
CA ALA A 77 -11.31 -2.36 8.66
C ALA A 77 -11.20 -3.81 8.18
N LEU A 78 -10.04 -4.42 8.37
CA LEU A 78 -9.79 -5.82 8.05
C LEU A 78 -9.45 -6.58 9.33
N PHE A 79 -10.29 -7.54 9.69
CA PHE A 79 -9.98 -8.48 10.76
C PHE A 79 -9.26 -9.69 10.18
N GLU A 80 -8.20 -10.15 10.84
CA GLU A 80 -7.42 -11.29 10.37
C GLU A 80 -8.30 -12.56 10.25
N ASN A 81 -8.34 -13.14 9.05
CA ASN A 81 -9.24 -14.23 8.66
C ASN A 81 -10.74 -13.91 8.83
N GLY A 82 -11.11 -12.64 8.86
CA GLY A 82 -12.47 -12.15 9.01
C GLY A 82 -12.93 -11.32 7.81
N PRO A 83 -14.14 -10.71 7.91
CA PRO A 83 -14.65 -9.85 6.85
C PRO A 83 -13.84 -8.55 6.74
N CYS A 84 -13.82 -8.00 5.52
CA CYS A 84 -13.44 -6.61 5.27
C CYS A 84 -14.68 -5.74 5.46
N LEU A 85 -14.58 -4.70 6.28
CA LEU A 85 -15.64 -3.76 6.60
C LEU A 85 -15.29 -2.40 6.02
N ILE A 86 -16.29 -1.71 5.48
CA ILE A 86 -16.19 -0.31 5.05
C ILE A 86 -17.13 0.48 5.95
N ALA A 87 -16.59 1.47 6.66
CA ALA A 87 -17.32 2.33 7.58
C ALA A 87 -17.00 3.80 7.29
N ASP A 88 -17.71 4.71 7.95
CA ASP A 88 -17.36 6.12 7.96
C ASP A 88 -16.20 6.41 8.93
N THR A 89 -15.79 7.67 9.01
CA THR A 89 -14.74 8.12 9.93
C THR A 89 -15.15 8.07 11.41
N ASN A 90 -16.43 7.83 11.75
CA ASN A 90 -16.85 7.64 13.14
C ASN A 90 -16.39 6.28 13.69
N PHE A 91 -15.91 5.37 12.83
CA PHE A 91 -15.31 4.12 13.25
C PHE A 91 -14.11 4.32 14.21
N ASP A 92 -13.32 5.37 14.02
CA ASP A 92 -12.20 5.68 14.95
C ASP A 92 -12.70 6.01 16.36
N VAL A 93 -13.83 6.73 16.46
CA VAL A 93 -14.47 7.04 17.74
C VAL A 93 -14.97 5.76 18.41
N LEU A 94 -15.51 4.81 17.62
CA LEU A 94 -15.88 3.50 18.11
C LEU A 94 -14.64 2.74 18.64
N MET A 95 -13.52 2.77 17.92
CA MET A 95 -12.28 2.12 18.35
C MET A 95 -11.73 2.66 19.67
N VAL A 96 -11.82 3.96 19.91
CA VAL A 96 -11.47 4.57 21.20
C VAL A 96 -12.35 4.04 22.34
N LYS A 97 -13.66 3.86 22.09
CA LYS A 97 -14.60 3.27 23.07
C LYS A 97 -14.31 1.79 23.32
N LEU A 98 -13.81 1.07 22.32
CA LEU A 98 -13.48 -0.36 22.38
C LEU A 98 -12.05 -0.65 22.88
N LYS A 99 -11.32 0.32 23.44
CA LYS A 99 -9.93 0.17 23.89
C LYS A 99 -9.67 -0.97 24.89
N GLY A 100 -10.72 -1.45 25.59
CA GLY A 100 -10.64 -2.60 26.49
C GLY A 100 -10.59 -3.95 25.77
N PHE A 101 -11.05 -4.00 24.52
CA PHE A 101 -11.09 -5.19 23.67
C PHE A 101 -10.03 -5.14 22.57
N PHE A 102 -9.75 -3.95 22.05
CA PHE A 102 -8.75 -3.72 21.01
C PHE A 102 -7.74 -2.70 21.50
N GLN A 103 -6.48 -3.10 21.54
CA GLN A 103 -5.39 -2.24 21.96
C GLN A 103 -4.60 -1.82 20.72
N SER A 104 -4.28 -0.54 20.59
CA SER A 104 -3.55 -0.01 19.44
C SER A 104 -2.06 -0.33 19.54
N ALA A 105 -1.49 -0.90 18.49
CA ALA A 105 -0.06 -1.11 18.32
C ALA A 105 0.59 0.16 17.75
N LYS A 106 0.65 1.23 18.56
CA LYS A 106 1.11 2.57 18.12
C LYS A 106 2.50 2.60 17.45
N ALA A 107 3.41 1.69 17.85
CA ALA A 107 4.74 1.58 17.24
C ALA A 107 4.75 0.94 15.83
N SER A 108 3.61 0.43 15.39
CA SER A 108 3.42 -0.31 14.13
C SER A 108 2.48 0.40 13.17
N LYS A 109 2.29 1.72 13.31
CA LYS A 109 1.56 2.49 12.28
C LYS A 109 2.32 2.37 10.96
N ILE A 110 1.62 1.87 9.95
CA ILE A 110 2.11 1.77 8.58
C ILE A 110 1.52 2.96 7.83
N GLU A 111 2.34 3.63 7.04
CA GLU A 111 1.91 4.73 6.21
C GLU A 111 2.48 4.53 4.80
N THR A 112 1.69 4.82 3.78
CA THR A 112 2.15 4.86 2.39
C THR A 112 1.87 6.22 1.82
N ARG A 113 2.92 6.94 1.38
CA ARG A 113 2.79 8.24 0.73
C ARG A 113 3.45 8.24 -0.63
N GLY A 114 2.79 8.83 -1.60
CA GLY A 114 3.32 8.82 -2.95
C GLY A 114 2.62 9.74 -3.93
N THR A 115 3.04 9.59 -5.17
CA THR A 115 2.50 10.30 -6.33
C THR A 115 1.61 9.36 -7.13
N ARG A 116 0.51 9.90 -7.62
CA ARG A 116 -0.45 9.25 -8.50
C ARG A 116 -0.16 9.70 -9.95
N TYR A 117 -0.04 8.74 -10.85
CA TYR A 117 0.11 8.94 -12.28
C TYR A 117 -1.04 8.31 -13.04
N GLN A 118 -1.33 8.84 -14.22
CA GLN A 118 -2.19 8.21 -15.21
C GLN A 118 -1.37 7.88 -16.44
N TYR A 119 -1.41 6.63 -16.87
CA TYR A 119 -0.80 6.16 -18.10
C TYR A 119 -1.89 5.50 -18.93
N CYS A 120 -2.32 6.15 -20.01
CA CYS A 120 -3.51 5.76 -20.77
C CYS A 120 -4.75 5.65 -19.85
N ASP A 121 -5.31 4.45 -19.74
CA ASP A 121 -6.42 4.00 -18.92
C ASP A 121 -5.99 3.49 -17.53
N PHE A 122 -4.69 3.29 -17.31
CA PHE A 122 -4.16 2.83 -16.04
C PHE A 122 -3.90 4.00 -15.09
N LEU A 123 -4.34 3.85 -13.84
CA LEU A 123 -3.73 4.59 -12.75
C LEU A 123 -2.49 3.86 -12.28
N VAL A 124 -1.44 4.60 -11.97
CA VAL A 124 -0.22 4.06 -11.40
C VAL A 124 0.17 4.90 -10.21
N LYS A 125 0.07 4.34 -9.01
CA LYS A 125 0.60 4.97 -7.80
C LYS A 125 2.06 4.57 -7.61
N VAL A 126 2.90 5.48 -7.15
CA VAL A 126 4.27 5.16 -6.72
C VAL A 126 4.48 5.89 -5.41
N GLY A 127 4.63 5.13 -4.33
CA GLY A 127 4.79 5.69 -3.00
C GLY A 127 5.71 4.87 -2.12
N THR A 128 6.28 5.51 -1.11
CA THR A 128 7.08 4.84 -0.09
C THR A 128 6.18 4.33 1.02
N VAL A 129 6.31 3.04 1.34
CA VAL A 129 5.71 2.44 2.54
C VAL A 129 6.66 2.65 3.70
N THR A 130 6.22 3.28 4.79
CA THR A 130 6.95 3.43 6.05
C THR A 130 6.24 2.65 7.15
N MET A 131 7.01 2.02 8.05
CA MET A 131 6.51 1.46 9.30
C MET A 131 7.36 2.05 10.42
N GLY A 132 6.78 2.96 11.21
CA GLY A 132 7.57 3.84 12.07
C GLY A 132 8.63 4.60 11.25
N PRO A 133 9.92 4.62 11.66
CA PRO A 133 10.97 5.35 10.94
C PRO A 133 11.53 4.63 9.69
N SER A 134 11.08 3.41 9.38
CA SER A 134 11.71 2.57 8.35
C SER A 134 10.90 2.51 7.05
N ALA A 135 11.50 2.90 5.93
CA ALA A 135 10.95 2.71 4.59
C ALA A 135 11.11 1.26 4.11
N ARG A 136 10.03 0.63 3.64
CA ARG A 136 9.91 -0.82 3.42
C ARG A 136 9.55 -1.20 1.98
N GLY A 137 9.02 -0.30 1.16
CA GLY A 137 8.58 -0.71 -0.17
C GLY A 137 8.07 0.41 -1.06
N ILE A 138 7.72 0.01 -2.29
CA ILE A 138 7.01 0.82 -3.27
C ILE A 138 5.67 0.14 -3.53
N SER A 139 4.56 0.87 -3.47
CA SER A 139 3.24 0.35 -3.89
C SER A 139 2.90 0.87 -5.28
N VAL A 140 2.43 -0.02 -6.16
CA VAL A 140 1.87 0.31 -7.47
C VAL A 140 0.43 -0.16 -7.53
N GLU A 141 -0.52 0.79 -7.48
CA GLU A 141 -1.96 0.54 -7.58
C GLU A 141 -2.51 1.12 -8.88
N GLY A 142 -3.34 0.34 -9.58
CA GLY A 142 -4.12 0.78 -10.72
C GLY A 142 -5.52 0.15 -10.73
N PRO A 143 -6.61 0.95 -10.84
CA PRO A 143 -7.91 0.46 -11.28
C PRO A 143 -7.90 0.30 -12.80
N TYR A 144 -8.57 -0.75 -13.28
CA TYR A 144 -8.83 -0.96 -14.71
C TYR A 144 -10.23 -0.49 -15.10
N GLY A 145 -10.36 -0.09 -16.35
CA GLY A 145 -11.64 -0.06 -17.04
C GLY A 145 -12.19 -1.48 -17.22
N PRO A 146 -13.48 -1.63 -17.57
CA PRO A 146 -14.11 -2.94 -17.78
C PRO A 146 -13.47 -3.82 -18.87
N ALA A 147 -12.60 -3.26 -19.71
CA ALA A 147 -11.99 -3.92 -20.86
C ALA A 147 -10.56 -4.43 -20.62
N ASP A 148 -9.92 -4.04 -19.52
CA ASP A 148 -8.49 -4.31 -19.35
C ASP A 148 -8.27 -5.60 -18.57
N THR A 149 -7.37 -6.43 -19.07
CA THR A 149 -7.09 -7.74 -18.47
C THR A 149 -5.89 -7.68 -17.55
N MET A 150 -5.87 -8.51 -16.50
CA MET A 150 -4.71 -8.70 -15.61
C MET A 150 -3.40 -8.98 -16.40
N VAL A 151 -3.51 -9.54 -17.61
CA VAL A 151 -2.38 -9.78 -18.52
C VAL A 151 -1.72 -8.46 -18.97
N GLN A 152 -2.50 -7.45 -19.36
CA GLN A 152 -1.99 -6.14 -19.80
C GLN A 152 -1.29 -5.39 -18.68
N TYR A 153 -1.77 -5.52 -17.44
CA TYR A 153 -1.03 -4.99 -16.29
C TYR A 153 0.26 -5.71 -16.04
N MET A 154 0.24 -7.04 -16.07
CA MET A 154 1.47 -7.80 -15.88
C MET A 154 2.47 -7.46 -16.97
N GLU A 155 2.05 -7.13 -18.19
CA GLU A 155 2.92 -6.58 -19.23
C GLU A 155 3.47 -5.18 -18.88
N LEU A 156 2.63 -4.23 -18.44
CA LEU A 156 3.07 -2.90 -18.01
C LEU A 156 4.04 -2.98 -16.82
N PHE A 157 3.69 -3.77 -15.81
CA PHE A 157 4.49 -4.04 -14.63
C PHE A 157 5.81 -4.72 -15.02
N ASN A 158 5.76 -5.75 -15.87
CA ASN A 158 6.97 -6.37 -16.42
C ASN A 158 7.80 -5.39 -17.25
N LYS A 159 7.20 -4.42 -17.95
CA LYS A 159 7.93 -3.38 -18.69
C LYS A 159 8.65 -2.43 -17.73
N ILE A 160 7.98 -2.02 -16.66
CA ILE A 160 8.56 -1.19 -15.58
C ILE A 160 9.71 -1.94 -14.87
N CYS A 161 9.49 -3.23 -14.53
CA CYS A 161 10.46 -4.12 -13.89
C CYS A 161 11.64 -4.50 -14.80
N LYS A 162 11.40 -4.86 -16.06
CA LYS A 162 12.47 -5.20 -17.03
C LYS A 162 13.37 -4.00 -17.29
N GLN A 163 12.81 -2.79 -17.33
CA GLN A 163 13.63 -1.57 -17.40
C GLN A 163 14.41 -1.29 -16.09
N GLN A 164 14.09 -1.96 -14.98
CA GLN A 164 14.82 -1.87 -13.70
C GLN A 164 16.12 -2.69 -13.71
N GLN A 165 16.17 -3.75 -14.50
CA GLN A 165 17.42 -4.40 -14.88
C GLN A 165 18.14 -3.54 -15.91
N VAL A 166 19.01 -2.64 -15.43
CA VAL A 166 20.08 -2.12 -16.28
C VAL A 166 20.88 -3.34 -16.74
N PRO A 167 21.12 -3.58 -18.04
CA PRO A 167 22.13 -4.56 -18.42
C PRO A 167 23.43 -4.10 -17.79
N VAL A 168 23.99 -4.89 -16.89
CA VAL A 168 25.39 -4.74 -16.48
C VAL A 168 26.22 -5.13 -17.70
N ALA A 169 26.30 -4.22 -18.67
CA ALA A 169 27.16 -4.34 -19.82
C ALA A 169 28.58 -4.07 -19.33
N GLY A 170 29.34 -5.17 -19.16
CA GLY A 170 30.79 -5.28 -19.11
C GLY A 170 31.58 -4.04 -18.66
N ILE A 171 32.08 -4.09 -17.43
CA ILE A 171 33.36 -3.45 -17.11
C ILE A 171 34.40 -4.57 -17.18
N ARG A 172 35.38 -4.35 -18.07
CA ARG A 172 36.55 -5.20 -18.34
C ARG A 172 37.31 -5.61 -17.10
#